data_AF-A0A2G6LSZ5-F1
#
_entry.id   AF-A0A2G6LSZ5-F1
#
_cell.length_a   1.000
_cell.length_b   1.000
_cell.length_c   1.000
_cell.angle_alpha   90.00
_cell.angle_beta   90.00
_cell.angle_gamma   90.00
#
_symmetry.space_group_name_H-M   'P 1'
#
loop_
_entity.id
_entity.type
_entity.pdbx_description
1 polymer ?
#
loop_
_entity_poly.entity_id
_entity_poly.type
_entity_poly.pdbx_seq_one_letter_code
_entity_poly.pdbx_strand_id
1 'polypeptide(L)'
;MRKILESKYFYLILILLSTVSYFFEHLLLLFVDNFYIINVLHIVFNLLFLILLLKFLKTKNFKDSEIRPKAAVYILLVWCVVSSLGIIYDFVIEASI
;
A
#
# COMPACT_ATOMS: atom_id res chain seq x y z
N MET A 1 15.10 -3.81 12.91
CA MET A 1 13.75 -3.97 12.31
C MET A 1 12.66 -4.35 13.32
N ARG A 2 12.81 -5.41 14.13
CA ARG A 2 11.78 -5.86 15.09
C ARG A 2 11.25 -4.76 16.04
N LYS A 3 12.14 -3.95 16.64
CA LYS A 3 11.75 -2.82 17.52
C LYS A 3 10.89 -1.75 16.83
N ILE A 4 11.09 -1.51 15.53
CA ILE A 4 10.32 -0.52 14.76
C ILE A 4 8.92 -1.08 14.47
N LEU A 5 8.83 -2.36 14.08
CA LEU A 5 7.57 -3.07 13.85
C LEU A 5 6.73 -3.20 15.12
N GLU A 6 7.35 -3.30 16.30
CA GLU A 6 6.61 -3.43 17.57
C GLU A 6 6.12 -2.07 18.12
N SER A 7 6.65 -0.96 17.60
CA SER A 7 6.32 0.41 18.04
C SER A 7 4.82 0.70 17.97
N LYS A 8 4.31 1.46 18.94
CA LYS A 8 2.95 1.99 18.91
C LYS A 8 2.74 2.90 17.71
N TYR A 9 3.78 3.54 17.18
CA TYR A 9 3.66 4.49 16.07
C TYR A 9 3.72 3.84 14.68
N PHE A 10 3.98 2.53 14.60
CA PHE A 10 4.18 1.86 13.32
C PHE A 10 2.96 1.96 12.39
N TYR A 11 1.73 1.91 12.93
CA TYR A 11 0.53 2.09 12.12
C TYR A 11 0.42 3.51 11.54
N LEU A 12 0.83 4.52 12.32
CA LEU A 12 0.80 5.91 11.88
C LEU A 12 1.82 6.11 10.75
N ILE A 13 2.96 5.45 10.86
CA ILE A 13 3.99 5.39 9.81
C ILE A 13 3.45 4.70 8.54
N LEU A 14 2.71 3.59 8.68
CA LEU A 14 2.09 2.91 7.52
C LEU A 14 1.09 3.82 6.80
N ILE A 15 0.22 4.51 7.55
CA ILE A 15 -0.73 5.47 6.98
C ILE A 15 0.00 6.62 6.29
N LEU A 16 1.03 7.18 6.94
CA LEU A 16 1.84 8.25 6.37
C LEU A 16 2.52 7.80 5.06
N LEU A 17 3.07 6.59 5.04
CA LEU A 17 3.66 5.98 3.84
C LEU A 17 2.64 5.83 2.70
N SER A 18 1.42 5.36 2.99
CA SER A 18 0.35 5.28 1.99
C SER A 18 -0.03 6.66 1.46
N THR A 19 -0.19 7.66 2.34
CA THR A 19 -0.54 9.03 1.93
C THR A 19 0.56 9.68 1.10
N VAL A 20 1.82 9.52 1.50
CA VAL A 20 2.97 10.03 0.75
C VAL A 20 3.06 9.35 -0.62
N SER A 21 2.85 8.03 -0.69
CA SER A 21 2.87 7.32 -1.97
C SER A 21 1.78 7.79 -2.91
N TYR A 22 0.55 7.96 -2.42
CA TYR A 22 -0.56 8.48 -3.22
C TYR A 22 -0.25 9.88 -3.76
N PHE A 23 0.33 10.76 -2.93
CA PHE A 23 0.72 12.09 -3.38
C PHE A 23 1.86 12.04 -4.42
N PHE A 24 2.81 11.12 -4.25
CA PHE A 24 3.93 10.95 -5.16
C PHE A 24 3.49 10.39 -6.52
N GLU A 25 2.50 9.49 -6.55
CA GLU A 25 1.87 8.99 -7.78
C GLU A 25 1.27 10.14 -8.59
N HIS A 26 0.49 11.01 -7.95
CA HIS A 26 -0.15 12.15 -8.63
C HIS A 26 0.86 13.21 -9.07
N LEU A 27 1.96 13.38 -8.34
CA LEU A 27 3.08 14.21 -8.79
C LEU A 27 3.80 13.58 -9.99
N LEU A 28 4.08 12.28 -9.96
CA LEU A 28 4.75 11.56 -11.05
C LEU A 28 3.96 11.67 -12.36
N LEU A 29 2.63 11.57 -12.29
CA LEU A 29 1.74 11.79 -13.43
C LEU A 29 1.91 13.16 -14.10
N LEU A 30 2.36 14.19 -13.36
CA LEU A 30 2.61 15.52 -13.92
C LEU A 30 3.94 15.62 -14.69
N PHE A 31 4.90 14.73 -14.43
CA PHE A 31 6.25 14.79 -14.99
C PHE A 31 6.56 13.66 -15.98
N VAL A 32 5.92 12.50 -15.81
CA VAL A 32 6.13 11.31 -16.61
C VAL A 32 4.81 10.96 -17.28
N ASP A 33 4.62 11.44 -18.51
CA ASP A 33 3.46 11.11 -19.33
C ASP A 33 3.63 9.73 -20.02
N ASN A 34 3.84 8.70 -19.19
CA ASN A 34 3.96 7.33 -19.66
C ASN A 34 3.17 6.40 -18.74
N PHE A 35 1.96 6.07 -19.21
CA PHE A 35 1.00 5.18 -18.55
C PHE A 35 1.64 3.89 -18.02
N TYR A 36 2.47 3.23 -18.83
CA TYR A 36 3.10 1.96 -18.47
C TYR A 36 4.09 2.11 -17.31
N ILE A 37 4.93 3.14 -17.34
CA ILE A 37 5.93 3.37 -16.29
C ILE A 37 5.26 3.64 -14.95
N ILE A 38 4.21 4.47 -14.94
CA ILE A 38 3.47 4.82 -13.71
C ILE A 38 2.79 3.59 -13.11
N ASN A 39 2.10 2.80 -13.93
CA ASN A 39 1.41 1.62 -13.45
C ASN A 39 2.37 0.52 -12.97
N VAL A 40 3.53 0.36 -13.60
CA VAL A 40 4.57 -0.56 -13.10
C VAL A 40 5.12 -0.09 -11.76
N LEU A 41 5.41 1.21 -11.60
CA LEU A 41 5.86 1.77 -10.32
C LEU A 41 4.82 1.58 -9.22
N HIS A 42 3.53 1.77 -9.54
CA HIS A 42 2.44 1.57 -8.60
C HIS A 42 2.30 0.09 -8.19
N ILE A 43 2.41 -0.86 -9.13
CA ILE A 43 2.44 -2.30 -8.80
C ILE A 43 3.60 -2.63 -7.87
N VAL A 44 4.81 -2.14 -8.18
CA VAL A 44 6.00 -2.37 -7.33
C VAL A 44 5.77 -1.81 -5.93
N PHE A 45 5.22 -0.60 -5.82
CA PHE A 45 4.89 0.01 -4.53
C PHE A 45 3.88 -0.84 -3.76
N ASN A 46 2.77 -1.24 -4.38
CA ASN A 46 1.73 -2.06 -3.74
C ASN A 46 2.29 -3.40 -3.26
N LEU A 47 3.15 -4.07 -4.04
CA LEU A 47 3.81 -5.31 -3.61
C LEU A 47 4.71 -5.11 -2.40
N LEU A 48 5.53 -4.06 -2.39
CA LEU A 48 6.39 -3.72 -1.25
C LEU A 48 5.57 -3.39 0.00
N PHE A 49 4.49 -2.63 -0.17
CA PHE A 49 3.59 -2.23 0.90
C PHE A 49 2.85 -3.45 1.50
N LEU A 50 2.36 -4.35 0.64
CA LEU A 50 1.73 -5.61 1.05
C LEU A 50 2.70 -6.49 1.86
N ILE A 51 3.95 -6.63 1.40
CA ILE A 51 4.98 -7.39 2.14
C ILE A 51 5.22 -6.78 3.53
N LEU A 52 5.25 -5.45 3.64
CA LEU A 52 5.39 -4.76 4.92
C LEU A 52 4.19 -5.03 5.85
N LEU A 53 2.96 -4.95 5.34
CA LEU A 53 1.74 -5.26 6.09
C LEU A 53 1.73 -6.71 6.58
N LEU A 54 2.05 -7.67 5.72
CA LEU A 54 2.10 -9.09 6.08
C LEU A 54 3.19 -9.39 7.12
N LYS A 55 4.38 -8.79 6.97
CA LYS A 55 5.45 -8.90 7.98
C LYS A 55 5.03 -8.28 9.31
N PHE A 56 4.34 -7.14 9.29
CA PHE A 56 3.82 -6.49 10.48
C PHE A 56 2.77 -7.36 11.18
N LEU A 57 1.79 -7.87 10.45
CA LEU A 57 0.78 -8.80 10.99
C LEU A 57 1.42 -10.05 11.60
N LYS A 58 2.43 -10.63 10.94
CA LYS A 58 3.14 -11.81 11.46
C LYS A 58 3.93 -11.50 12.75
N THR A 59 4.43 -10.28 12.89
CA THR A 59 5.24 -9.87 14.05
C THR A 59 4.38 -9.38 15.22
N LYS A 60 3.22 -8.77 14.92
CA LYS A 60 2.35 -8.15 15.92
C LYS A 60 1.17 -9.06 16.24
N ASN A 61 1.20 -9.68 17.43
CA ASN A 61 -0.01 -10.28 18.01
C ASN A 61 -0.88 -9.17 18.59
N PHE A 62 -1.88 -8.75 17.81
CA PHE A 62 -2.88 -7.79 18.28
C PHE A 62 -3.64 -8.40 19.46
N LYS A 63 -3.62 -7.70 20.60
CA LYS A 63 -4.51 -8.04 21.72
C LYS A 63 -5.94 -7.63 21.36
N ASP A 64 -6.94 -8.25 21.97
CA ASP A 64 -8.35 -7.93 21.69
C ASP A 64 -8.73 -6.47 22.01
N SER A 65 -7.95 -5.80 22.86
CA SER A 65 -8.10 -4.37 23.15
C SER A 65 -7.57 -3.43 22.05
N GLU A 66 -6.84 -3.94 21.06
CA GLU A 66 -6.22 -3.18 19.97
C GLU A 66 -7.09 -3.17 18.69
N ILE A 67 -8.41 -2.99 18.84
CA ILE A 67 -9.39 -3.07 17.73
C ILE A 67 -9.10 -2.04 16.62
N ARG A 68 -8.83 -0.78 16.99
CA ARG A 68 -8.60 0.32 16.03
C ARG A 68 -7.38 0.10 15.12
N PRO A 69 -6.17 -0.17 15.65
CA PRO A 69 -5.01 -0.41 14.79
C PRO A 69 -5.13 -1.71 14.00
N LYS A 70 -5.79 -2.75 14.55
CA LYS A 70 -6.10 -3.99 13.83
C LYS A 70 -6.99 -3.71 12.61
N ALA A 71 -8.08 -2.97 12.80
CA ALA A 71 -8.98 -2.59 11.70
C ALA A 71 -8.27 -1.75 10.63
N ALA A 72 -7.45 -0.78 11.03
CA ALA A 72 -6.69 0.06 10.08
C ALA A 72 -5.76 -0.77 9.18
N VAL A 73 -5.07 -1.76 9.73
CA VAL A 73 -4.17 -2.65 8.97
C VAL A 73 -4.95 -3.49 7.97
N TYR A 74 -6.11 -4.01 8.36
CA TYR A 74 -6.98 -4.74 7.44
C TYR A 74 -7.55 -3.84 6.33
N ILE A 75 -7.94 -2.60 6.66
CA ILE A 75 -8.38 -1.61 5.66
C ILE A 75 -7.25 -1.34 4.65
N LEU A 76 -6.01 -1.14 5.13
CA LEU A 76 -4.84 -0.95 4.26
C LEU A 76 -4.56 -2.17 3.37
N LEU A 77 -4.78 -3.37 3.89
CA LEU A 77 -4.68 -4.62 3.13
C LEU A 77 -5.72 -4.69 2.00
N VAL A 78 -7.00 -4.42 2.32
CA VAL A 78 -8.08 -4.39 1.33
C VAL A 78 -7.82 -3.32 0.29
N TRP A 79 -7.41 -2.12 0.71
CA TRP A 79 -7.06 -1.03 -0.19
C TRP A 79 -5.95 -1.42 -1.16
N CYS A 80 -4.89 -2.09 -0.68
CA CYS A 80 -3.78 -2.53 -1.51
C CYS A 80 -4.22 -3.56 -2.57
N VAL A 81 -5.12 -4.49 -2.20
CA VAL A 81 -5.71 -5.46 -3.15
C VAL A 81 -6.59 -4.75 -4.20
N VAL A 82 -7.48 -3.86 -3.77
CA VAL A 82 -8.39 -3.13 -4.69
C VAL A 82 -7.59 -2.24 -5.64
N SER A 83 -6.60 -1.51 -5.14
CA SER A 83 -5.70 -0.69 -5.96
C SER A 83 -4.97 -1.54 -7.00
N SER A 84 -4.43 -2.70 -6.60
CA SER A 84 -3.72 -3.61 -7.51
C SER A 84 -4.64 -4.17 -8.61
N LEU A 85 -5.89 -4.51 -8.27
CA LEU A 85 -6.89 -4.96 -9.25
C LEU A 85 -7.30 -3.85 -10.22
N GLY A 86 -7.40 -2.60 -9.75
CA GLY A 86 -7.65 -1.44 -10.61
C GLY A 86 -6.58 -1.28 -11.68
N ILE A 87 -5.31 -1.35 -11.30
CA ILE A 87 -4.18 -1.25 -12.25
C ILE A 87 -4.21 -2.39 -13.28
N ILE A 88 -4.48 -3.62 -12.84
CA ILE A 88 -4.59 -4.77 -13.74
C ILE A 88 -5.73 -4.56 -14.74
N TYR A 89 -6.87 -4.04 -14.27
CA TYR A 89 -8.01 -3.73 -15.13
C TYR A 89 -7.66 -2.65 -16.17
N ASP A 90 -6.97 -1.59 -15.76
CA ASP A 90 -6.53 -0.53 -16.66
C ASP A 90 -5.57 -1.07 -17.74
N PHE A 91 -4.65 -1.97 -17.39
CA PHE A 91 -3.78 -2.65 -18.37
C PHE A 91 -4.57 -3.52 -19.36
N VAL A 92 -5.59 -4.23 -18.89
CA VAL A 92 -6.41 -5.09 -19.76
C VAL A 92 -7.21 -4.24 -20.75
N ILE A 93 -7.76 -3.11 -20.32
CA ILE A 93 -8.46 -2.19 -21.21
C ILE A 93 -7.50 -1.63 -22.26
N GLU A 94 -6.36 -1.08 -21.84
CA GLU A 94 -5.40 -0.47 -22.76
C GLU A 94 -4.88 -1.47 -23.80
N ALA A 95 -4.63 -2.72 -23.40
CA ALA A 95 -4.20 -3.77 -24.33
C ALA A 95 -5.29 -4.26 -25.30
N SER A 96 -6.55 -3.88 -25.07
CA SER A 96 -7.71 -4.26 -25.90
C SER A 96 -8.16 -3.19 -26.90
N ILE A 97 -7.55 -1.99 -26.85
CA ILE A 97 -7.75 -0.87 -27.77
C ILE A 97 -6.65 -0.89 -28.84
#